data_AF-A0A381WRI7-F1
#
_entry.id   AF-A0A381WRI7-F1
#
_cell.length_a   1.000
_cell.length_b   1.000
_cell.length_c   1.000
_cell.angle_alpha   90.00
_cell.angle_beta   90.00
_cell.angle_gamma   90.00
#
_symmetry.space_group_name_H-M   'P 1'
#
loop_
_entity.id
_entity.type
_entity.pdbx_description
1 polymer ?
#
loop_
_entity_poly.entity_id
_entity_poly.type
_entity_poly.pdbx_seq_one_letter_code
_entity_poly.pdbx_strand_id
1 'polypeptide(L)'
;MPKNSNIWIFGAWFGEKYADNSKYLFEYVNRSHSEIRAIWFSTNKNVIRLLNQKGYEAYYTYSWKGYYFGAKARFAFVSVSITDINQYVCST
;
A
#
# COMPACT_ATOMS: atom_id res chain seq x y z
N MET A 1 -9.92 -15.43 5.22
CA MET A 1 -9.05 -14.93 6.32
C MET A 1 -9.72 -13.70 6.94
N PRO A 2 -9.71 -13.51 8.27
CA PRO A 2 -10.27 -12.31 8.87
C PRO A 2 -9.43 -11.08 8.49
N LYS A 3 -10.09 -10.02 8.00
CA LYS A 3 -9.45 -8.73 7.71
C LYS A 3 -8.97 -8.11 9.04
N ASN A 4 -7.75 -7.57 9.05
CA ASN A 4 -7.24 -6.80 10.18
C ASN A 4 -7.59 -5.32 9.96
N SER A 5 -8.32 -4.72 10.90
CA SER A 5 -8.77 -3.33 10.82
C SER A 5 -7.64 -2.30 10.78
N ASN A 6 -6.45 -2.69 11.24
CA ASN A 6 -5.34 -1.78 11.43
C ASN A 6 -4.37 -1.79 10.24
N ILE A 7 -4.60 -2.60 9.20
CA ILE A 7 -3.73 -2.66 8.02
C ILE A 7 -4.36 -1.89 6.86
N TRP A 8 -3.67 -0.85 6.42
CA TRP A 8 -4.11 0.02 5.33
C TRP A 8 -3.11 -0.05 4.19
N ILE A 9 -3.60 -0.23 2.97
CA ILE A 9 -2.77 -0.32 1.77
C ILE A 9 -2.89 0.95 0.96
N PHE A 10 -1.77 1.39 0.40
CA PHE A 10 -1.68 2.59 -0.43
C PHE A 10 -1.03 2.27 -1.76
N GLY A 11 -1.51 2.90 -2.83
CA GLY A 11 -0.94 2.79 -4.16
C GLY A 11 -1.21 4.06 -4.98
N ALA A 12 -0.43 4.27 -6.04
CA ALA A 12 -0.65 5.35 -6.97
C ALA A 12 -0.17 4.97 -8.38
N TRP A 13 -0.82 5.55 -9.40
CA TRP A 13 -0.41 5.48 -10.81
C TRP A 13 -0.09 4.06 -11.29
N PHE A 14 -1.06 3.15 -11.21
CA PHE A 14 -0.96 1.74 -11.61
C PHE A 14 0.16 0.96 -10.88
N GLY A 15 0.57 1.43 -9.70
CA GLY A 15 1.67 0.87 -8.93
C GLY A 15 3.05 1.35 -9.37
N GLU A 16 3.16 2.26 -10.34
CA GLU A 16 4.46 2.68 -10.89
C GLU A 16 5.10 3.85 -10.15
N LYS A 17 4.31 4.68 -9.44
CA LYS A 17 4.82 5.90 -8.81
C LYS A 17 4.47 5.99 -7.34
N TYR A 18 5.34 6.69 -6.61
CA TYR A 18 5.05 7.21 -5.28
C TYR A 18 4.73 8.70 -5.39
N ALA A 19 3.45 9.00 -5.57
CA ALA A 19 2.98 10.34 -5.89
C ALA A 19 1.53 10.56 -5.43
N ASP A 20 1.06 11.79 -5.65
CA ASP A 20 -0.35 12.18 -5.53
C ASP A 20 -0.91 12.12 -4.10
N ASN A 21 -2.23 12.26 -3.98
CA ASN A 21 -2.98 12.26 -2.73
C ASN A 21 -2.68 11.02 -1.87
N SER A 22 -2.54 9.84 -2.48
CA SER A 22 -2.18 8.60 -1.79
C SER A 22 -0.87 8.73 -1.03
N LYS A 23 0.14 9.39 -1.60
CA LYS A 23 1.42 9.64 -0.93
C LYS A 23 1.23 10.50 0.32
N TYR A 24 0.55 11.63 0.19
CA TYR A 24 0.39 12.56 1.31
C TYR A 24 -0.40 11.92 2.45
N LEU A 25 -1.46 11.17 2.12
CA LEU A 25 -2.22 10.42 3.11
C LEU A 25 -1.38 9.32 3.76
N PHE A 26 -0.57 8.59 2.98
CA PHE A 26 0.33 7.56 3.49
C PHE A 26 1.35 8.13 4.48
N GLU A 27 2.01 9.25 4.14
CA GLU A 27 2.97 9.93 5.01
C GLU A 27 2.27 10.46 6.28
N TYR A 28 1.08 11.04 6.14
CA TYR A 28 0.29 11.53 7.27
C TYR A 28 -0.10 10.41 8.24
N VAL A 29 -0.56 9.26 7.73
CA VAL A 29 -0.92 8.10 8.56
C VAL A 29 0.30 7.55 9.27
N ASN A 30 1.43 7.37 8.58
CA ASN A 30 2.67 6.91 9.22
C ASN A 30 3.15 7.87 10.32
N ARG A 31 2.90 9.17 10.19
CA ARG A 31 3.33 10.18 11.17
C ARG A 31 2.37 10.31 12.36
N SER A 32 1.06 10.27 12.11
CA SER A 32 0.04 10.66 13.10
C SER A 32 -0.71 9.47 13.69
N HIS A 33 -0.69 8.32 13.02
CA HIS A 33 -1.49 7.15 13.35
C HIS A 33 -0.64 5.88 13.44
N SER A 34 0.23 5.82 14.45
CA SER A 34 1.12 4.66 14.68
C SER A 34 0.38 3.34 14.95
N GLU A 35 -0.89 3.41 15.36
CA GLU A 35 -1.79 2.27 15.51
C GLU A 35 -2.19 1.63 14.17
N ILE A 36 -2.04 2.38 13.07
CA ILE A 36 -2.33 1.94 11.71
C ILE A 36 -1.02 1.51 11.04
N ARG A 37 -0.98 0.25 10.61
CA ARG A 37 0.08 -0.27 9.77
C ARG A 37 -0.18 0.11 8.32
N ALA A 38 0.36 1.24 7.92
CA ALA A 38 0.31 1.74 6.56
C ALA A 38 1.36 1.04 5.68
N ILE A 39 0.91 0.42 4.59
CA ILE A 39 1.77 -0.34 3.67
C ILE A 39 1.61 0.21 2.25
N TRP A 40 2.73 0.53 1.60
CA TRP A 40 2.72 0.96 0.20
C TRP A 40 2.89 -0.23 -0.76
N PHE A 41 2.01 -0.38 -1.74
CA PHE A 41 2.11 -1.34 -2.83
C PHE A 41 2.57 -0.66 -4.11
N SER A 42 3.48 -1.33 -4.81
CA SER A 42 4.02 -0.83 -6.07
C SER A 42 4.49 -2.00 -6.95
N THR A 43 4.33 -1.87 -8.26
CA THR A 43 4.95 -2.73 -9.28
C THR A 43 6.36 -2.25 -9.64
N ASN A 44 6.73 -1.05 -9.20
CA ASN A 44 8.05 -0.50 -9.45
C ASN A 44 9.02 -0.78 -8.30
N LYS A 45 10.00 -1.65 -8.54
CA LYS A 45 11.01 -2.03 -7.53
C LYS A 45 11.85 -0.84 -7.03
N ASN A 46 12.04 0.20 -7.85
CA ASN A 46 12.79 1.38 -7.45
C ASN A 46 12.01 2.21 -6.42
N VAL A 47 10.69 2.32 -6.60
CA VAL A 47 9.79 2.97 -5.62
C VAL A 47 9.82 2.22 -4.30
N ILE A 48 9.72 0.90 -4.33
CA ILE A 48 9.79 0.06 -3.12
C ILE A 48 11.11 0.26 -2.39
N ARG A 49 12.24 0.24 -3.12
CA ARG A 49 13.57 0.46 -2.53
C ARG A 49 13.69 1.84 -1.90
N LEU A 50 13.21 2.88 -2.60
CA LEU A 50 13.21 4.25 -2.10
C LEU A 50 12.42 4.37 -0.80
N LEU A 51 11.23 3.77 -0.73
CA LEU A 51 10.36 3.84 0.45
C LEU A 51 10.96 3.08 1.63
N ASN A 52 11.46 1.88 1.40
CA ASN A 52 12.12 1.10 2.45
C ASN A 52 13.38 1.81 2.99
N GLN A 53 14.14 2.50 2.13
CA GLN A 53 15.28 3.33 2.57
C GLN A 53 14.85 4.54 3.41
N LYS A 54 13.65 5.07 3.18
CA LYS A 54 13.06 6.14 4.00
C LYS A 54 12.48 5.64 5.33
N GLY A 55 12.51 4.34 5.59
CA GLY A 55 11.93 3.72 6.79
C GLY A 55 10.45 3.41 6.68
N TYR A 56 9.85 3.55 5.49
CA TYR A 56 8.45 3.20 5.25
C TYR A 56 8.30 1.73 4.87
N GLU A 57 7.16 1.13 5.22
CA GLU A 57 6.85 -0.24 4.83
C GLU A 57 6.28 -0.29 3.40
N ALA A 58 7.04 -0.87 2.46
CA ALA A 58 6.63 -1.01 1.07
C ALA A 58 6.90 -2.42 0.49
N TYR A 59 5.93 -2.95 -0.26
CA TYR A 59 6.00 -4.27 -0.87
C TYR A 59 5.64 -4.28 -2.35
N TYR A 60 6.17 -5.29 -3.05
CA TYR A 60 5.83 -5.53 -4.44
C TYR A 60 4.43 -6.13 -4.55
N THR A 61 3.58 -5.54 -5.41
CA THR A 61 2.16 -5.90 -5.54
C THR A 61 1.93 -7.40 -5.78
N TYR A 62 2.77 -8.04 -6.60
CA TYR A 62 2.67 -9.47 -6.92
C TYR A 62 3.66 -10.36 -6.15
N SER A 63 4.18 -9.87 -5.02
CA SER A 63 4.97 -10.71 -4.11
C SER A 63 4.04 -11.48 -3.17
N TRP A 64 4.54 -12.56 -2.57
CA TRP A 64 3.82 -13.30 -1.53
C TRP A 64 3.33 -12.39 -0.40
N LYS A 65 4.12 -11.37 -0.02
CA LYS A 65 3.72 -10.34 0.95
C LYS A 65 2.59 -9.47 0.41
N GLY A 66 2.64 -9.09 -0.87
CA GLY A 66 1.58 -8.36 -1.56
C GLY A 66 0.24 -9.11 -1.49
N TYR A 67 0.22 -10.40 -1.81
CA TYR A 67 -0.98 -11.24 -1.67
C TYR A 67 -1.44 -11.36 -0.20
N TYR A 68 -0.51 -11.63 0.73
CA TYR A 68 -0.85 -11.80 2.15
C TYR A 68 -1.45 -10.53 2.77
N PHE A 69 -0.79 -9.39 2.59
CA PHE A 69 -1.26 -8.12 3.14
C PHE A 69 -2.48 -7.60 2.37
N GLY A 70 -2.55 -7.81 1.05
CA GLY A 70 -3.73 -7.52 0.24
C GLY A 70 -5.00 -8.20 0.76
N ALA A 71 -4.89 -9.48 1.17
CA ALA A 71 -6.02 -10.24 1.71
C ALA A 71 -6.40 -9.83 3.13
N LYS A 72 -5.45 -9.28 3.88
CA LYS A 72 -5.60 -8.95 5.30
C LYS A 72 -5.99 -7.49 5.52
N ALA A 73 -5.74 -6.61 4.57
CA ALA A 73 -6.05 -5.20 4.68
C ALA A 73 -7.56 -4.95 4.73
N ARG A 74 -7.95 -3.97 5.53
CA ARG A 74 -9.34 -3.53 5.63
C ARG A 74 -9.67 -2.42 4.64
N PHE A 75 -8.71 -1.51 4.43
CA PHE A 75 -8.87 -0.36 3.56
C PHE A 75 -7.70 -0.27 2.58
N ALA A 76 -8.02 0.12 1.34
CA ALA A 76 -7.03 0.38 0.31
C ALA A 76 -7.30 1.75 -0.32
N PHE A 77 -6.26 2.58 -0.39
CA PHE A 77 -6.31 3.93 -0.91
C PHE A 77 -5.48 4.00 -2.18
N VAL A 78 -6.11 4.38 -3.27
CA VAL A 78 -5.51 4.44 -4.60
C VAL A 78 -5.80 5.79 -5.23
N SER A 79 -4.87 6.33 -6.01
CA SER A 79 -5.03 7.67 -6.59
C SER A 79 -5.70 7.62 -7.96
N VAL A 80 -5.47 6.55 -8.73
CA VAL A 80 -5.99 6.44 -10.10
C VAL A 80 -6.96 5.28 -10.25
N SER A 81 -6.61 4.09 -9.76
CA SER A 81 -7.44 2.91 -10.01
C SER A 81 -7.17 1.80 -9.00
N ILE A 82 -8.12 0.88 -8.85
CA ILE A 82 -7.93 -0.35 -8.07
C ILE A 82 -6.84 -1.27 -8.65
N THR A 83 -6.43 -1.03 -9.90
CA THR A 83 -5.25 -1.64 -10.52
C THR A 83 -3.93 -1.11 -9.96
N ASP A 84 -3.94 -0.03 -9.16
CA ASP A 84 -2.78 0.43 -8.39
C ASP A 84 -2.41 -0.59 -7.27
N ILE A 85 -3.35 -1.47 -6.92
CA ILE A 85 -3.23 -2.54 -5.94
C ILE A 85 -3.62 -3.88 -6.57
N ASN A 86 -3.50 -4.97 -5.80
CA ASN A 86 -3.87 -6.29 -6.28
C ASN A 86 -5.40 -6.47 -6.34
N GLN A 87 -5.98 -6.15 -7.51
CA GLN A 87 -7.42 -6.24 -7.79
C GLN A 87 -8.06 -7.62 -7.55
N TYR A 88 -7.26 -8.70 -7.50
CA TYR A 88 -7.77 -10.05 -7.30
C TYR A 88 -7.95 -10.42 -5.82
N VAL A 89 -7.39 -9.61 -4.92
CA VAL A 89 -7.30 -9.93 -3.48
C VAL A 89 -8.00 -8.90 -2.62
N CYS A 90 -8.01 -7.64 -3.04
CA CYS A 90 -8.79 -6.59 -2.38
C CYS A 90 -10.27 -6.74 -2.74
N SER A 91 -11.00 -7.58 -2.01
CA SER A 91 -12.46 -7.65 -2.08
C SER A 91 -13.04 -6.45 -1.33
N THR A 92 -13.82 -5.61 -2.02
CA THR A 92 -14.67 -4.56 -1.43
C THR A 92 -15.47 -5.09 -0.25
#